data_AF-A0A8D8SVP6-F1
#
_entry.id   AF-A0A8D8SVP6-F1
#
_cell.length_a   1.000
_cell.length_b   1.000
_cell.length_c   1.000
_cell.angle_alpha   90.00
_cell.angle_beta   90.00
_cell.angle_gamma   90.00
#
_symmetry.space_group_name_H-M   'P 1'
#
loop_
_entity.id
_entity.type
_entity.pdbx_description
1 polymer ?
#
loop_
_entity_poly.entity_id
_entity_poly.type
_entity_poly.pdbx_seq_one_letter_code
_entity_poly.pdbx_strand_id
1 'polypeptide(L)'
;MIYNFTQYRNLPKHVFSTFRMVCKTSESTSSDSNHYREYSAGVKKTKLPQNTTSTSREDCTKLPQDMNSIEWIFPVLKKRSGSYLWYWASTITVAAVGILSKWFLICTNKVHRHNAHILQDAFDNRPPDTPLITVSNHHSCFDDPGLWVLLKNRQLCSHSRMRWSMAAHDICFTRASHSYFFMLGKCVPVVRGAGIHQEAVNFALSKLSRGEWVHIFPEGKVNMDQT
;
A
#
# COMPACT_ATOMS: atom_id res chain seq x y z
N MET A 1 13.68 1.06 -7.66
CA MET A 1 12.46 1.18 -6.81
C MET A 1 12.86 1.70 -5.44
N ILE A 2 12.60 2.97 -5.19
CA ILE A 2 12.93 3.67 -3.95
C ILE A 2 11.66 3.73 -3.13
N TYR A 3 11.63 3.24 -1.90
CA TYR A 3 10.51 3.44 -0.99
C TYR A 3 10.87 4.58 -0.03
N ASN A 4 10.30 5.77 -0.23
CA ASN A 4 10.49 6.93 0.65
C ASN A 4 9.26 7.11 1.55
N PHE A 5 9.47 7.15 2.86
CA PHE A 5 8.42 7.33 3.87
C PHE A 5 8.62 8.70 4.54
N THR A 6 7.84 9.69 4.12
CA THR A 6 7.99 11.07 4.61
C THR A 6 7.15 11.31 5.86
N GLN A 7 7.76 11.83 6.92
CA GLN A 7 7.08 12.26 8.14
C GLN A 7 6.50 13.68 7.97
N TYR A 8 5.28 13.92 8.44
CA TYR A 8 4.72 15.28 8.57
C TYR A 8 5.39 16.00 9.74
N ARG A 9 5.92 17.20 9.48
CA ARG A 9 6.84 17.95 10.36
C ARG A 9 6.31 18.44 11.71
N ASN A 10 5.09 18.10 12.13
CA ASN A 10 4.44 18.70 13.32
C ASN A 10 3.73 17.71 14.26
N LEU A 11 4.09 16.41 14.29
CA LEU A 11 3.44 15.42 15.15
C LEU A 11 4.42 14.78 16.15
N PRO A 12 3.97 14.34 17.35
CA PRO A 12 4.85 13.85 18.41
C PRO A 12 5.74 12.69 17.96
N LYS A 13 6.96 12.60 18.52
CA LYS A 13 8.01 11.62 18.14
C LYS A 13 7.59 10.14 18.25
N HIS A 14 6.50 9.84 18.97
CA HIS A 14 5.98 8.49 19.16
C HIS A 14 4.91 8.09 18.14
N VAL A 15 4.52 8.99 17.22
CA VAL A 15 3.36 8.80 16.35
C VAL A 15 3.76 8.35 14.93
N PHE A 16 4.98 8.68 14.48
CA PHE A 16 5.46 8.32 13.14
C PHE A 16 6.93 7.95 13.12
N SER A 17 7.23 6.76 12.62
CA SER A 17 8.59 6.26 12.45
C SER A 17 8.84 5.91 10.98
N THR A 18 10.02 6.28 10.47
CA THR A 18 10.39 6.16 9.06
C THR A 18 11.38 5.01 8.85
N PHE A 19 11.00 4.04 8.02
CA PHE A 19 11.95 3.10 7.41
C PHE A 19 12.13 3.43 5.93
N ARG A 20 13.20 2.94 5.29
CA ARG A 20 13.45 3.14 3.86
C ARG A 20 13.97 1.86 3.23
N MET A 21 13.43 1.48 2.08
CA MET A 21 13.99 0.41 1.26
C MET A 21 14.37 0.98 -0.10
N VAL A 22 15.54 0.64 -0.61
CA VAL A 22 16.01 1.04 -1.94
C VAL A 22 16.46 -0.21 -2.68
N CYS A 23 15.83 -0.46 -3.82
CA CYS A 23 16.17 -1.56 -4.71
C CYS A 23 16.82 -1.02 -5.98
N LYS A 24 18.08 -1.43 -6.22
CA LYS A 24 18.84 -1.11 -7.44
C LYS A 24 19.05 -2.38 -8.29
N THR A 25 18.83 -2.26 -9.59
CA THR A 25 19.21 -3.26 -10.59
C THR A 25 20.71 -3.16 -10.88
N SER A 26 21.31 -4.27 -11.33
CA SER A 26 22.76 -4.44 -11.51
C SER A 26 23.43 -3.52 -12.55
N GLU A 27 22.67 -2.70 -13.28
CA GLU A 27 23.18 -1.81 -14.34
C GLU A 27 23.35 -0.33 -13.94
N SER A 28 23.09 0.05 -12.68
CA SER A 28 23.25 1.47 -12.27
C SER A 28 24.68 1.78 -11.77
N THR A 29 25.49 2.42 -12.63
CA THR A 29 26.84 2.91 -12.30
C THR A 29 26.83 4.24 -11.51
N SER A 30 27.94 4.50 -10.82
CA SER A 30 28.10 5.33 -9.62
C SER A 30 28.06 6.86 -9.77
N SER A 31 27.06 7.47 -10.41
CA SER A 31 27.01 8.94 -10.56
C SER A 31 25.94 9.70 -9.75
N ASP A 32 25.04 9.02 -9.02
CA ASP A 32 23.88 9.68 -8.39
C ASP A 32 24.11 10.34 -7.01
N SER A 33 25.33 10.37 -6.48
CA SER A 33 25.58 10.91 -5.12
C SER A 33 25.57 12.44 -5.04
N ASN A 34 25.63 13.16 -6.17
CA ASN A 34 25.73 14.62 -6.18
C ASN A 34 24.43 15.38 -6.46
N HIS A 35 23.36 14.72 -6.93
CA HIS A 35 22.13 15.43 -7.34
C HIS A 35 21.22 15.84 -6.17
N TYR A 36 21.47 15.37 -4.94
CA TYR A 36 20.58 15.60 -3.80
C TYR A 36 20.91 16.83 -2.94
N ARG A 37 22.00 17.56 -3.21
CA ARG A 37 22.35 18.77 -2.44
C ARG A 37 21.54 20.01 -2.82
N GLU A 38 20.92 20.04 -4.00
CA GLU A 38 20.13 21.19 -4.47
C GLU A 38 18.65 21.20 -4.04
N TYR A 39 18.07 20.05 -3.69
CA TYR A 39 16.65 19.98 -3.30
C TYR A 39 16.31 20.60 -1.93
N SER A 40 17.32 21.03 -1.15
CA SER A 40 17.09 21.77 0.11
C SER A 40 17.01 23.29 -0.08
N ALA A 41 17.20 23.81 -1.30
CA ALA A 41 17.21 25.25 -1.56
C ALA A 41 16.29 25.60 -2.75
N GLY A 42 14.99 25.80 -2.50
CA GLY A 42 14.13 26.45 -3.49
C GLY A 42 12.65 26.08 -3.42
N VAL A 43 11.92 26.62 -2.44
CA VAL A 43 10.46 26.71 -2.56
C VAL A 43 10.14 27.89 -3.46
N LYS A 44 9.92 27.64 -4.76
CA LYS A 44 9.25 28.61 -5.65
C LYS A 44 7.73 28.40 -5.53
N LYS A 45 7.02 29.42 -5.07
CA LYS A 45 5.55 29.48 -5.09
C LYS A 45 5.08 29.63 -6.53
N THR A 46 4.45 28.61 -7.10
CA THR A 46 3.80 28.70 -8.41
C THR A 46 2.30 28.99 -8.21
N LYS A 47 1.80 30.04 -8.87
CA LYS A 47 0.40 30.47 -8.84
C LYS A 47 -0.51 29.45 -9.52
N LEU A 48 -1.71 29.28 -8.96
CA LEU A 48 -2.83 28.51 -9.49
C LEU A 48 -3.35 29.16 -10.80
N PRO A 49 -3.56 28.42 -11.90
CA PRO A 49 -4.30 28.94 -13.03
C PRO A 49 -5.80 28.87 -12.76
N GLN A 50 -6.46 30.02 -12.84
CA GLN A 50 -7.91 30.12 -13.03
C GLN A 50 -8.20 29.83 -14.50
N ASN A 51 -9.11 28.90 -14.78
CA ASN A 51 -9.92 28.98 -15.99
C ASN A 51 -11.29 28.35 -15.75
N THR A 52 -12.28 29.23 -15.79
CA THR A 52 -13.71 29.00 -15.89
C THR A 52 -14.06 28.42 -17.26
N THR A 53 -14.67 27.23 -17.28
CA THR A 53 -15.64 26.87 -18.32
C THR A 53 -16.75 26.05 -17.67
N SER A 54 -17.96 26.56 -17.79
CA SER A 54 -19.21 25.98 -17.32
C SER A 54 -19.62 24.78 -18.17
N THR A 55 -19.80 23.62 -17.55
CA THR A 55 -20.58 22.53 -18.14
C THR A 55 -21.29 21.74 -17.03
N SER A 56 -22.62 21.76 -17.12
CA SER A 56 -23.64 20.87 -16.53
C SER A 56 -23.34 20.17 -15.19
N ARG A 57 -24.16 20.50 -14.17
CA ARG A 57 -24.34 19.70 -12.95
C ARG A 57 -24.66 18.25 -13.31
N GLU A 58 -23.68 17.37 -13.17
CA GLU A 58 -23.93 15.93 -13.13
C GLU A 58 -24.65 15.59 -11.82
N ASP A 59 -25.70 14.80 -11.97
CA ASP A 59 -26.60 14.31 -10.94
C ASP A 59 -25.84 13.48 -9.88
N CYS A 60 -25.82 13.97 -8.64
CA CYS A 60 -25.07 13.42 -7.50
C CYS A 60 -25.63 12.06 -6.99
N THR A 61 -26.65 11.51 -7.65
CA THR A 61 -27.33 10.27 -7.22
C THR A 61 -26.88 9.00 -7.93
N LYS A 62 -25.99 9.08 -8.92
CA LYS A 62 -25.42 7.90 -9.58
C LYS A 62 -23.97 7.70 -9.12
N LEU A 63 -23.77 6.72 -8.24
CA LEU A 63 -22.44 6.17 -8.00
C LEU A 63 -21.86 5.78 -9.37
N PRO A 64 -20.60 6.12 -9.68
CA PRO A 64 -20.02 5.85 -10.99
C PRO A 64 -20.13 4.34 -11.30
N GLN A 65 -20.39 3.99 -12.56
CA GLN A 65 -20.68 2.61 -12.99
C GLN A 65 -19.60 1.59 -12.58
N ASP A 66 -18.40 2.08 -12.28
CA ASP A 66 -17.27 1.31 -11.79
C ASP A 66 -17.47 0.74 -10.37
N MET A 67 -18.19 1.44 -9.49
CA MET A 67 -18.49 0.96 -8.13
C MET A 67 -19.35 -0.30 -8.13
N ASN A 68 -20.38 -0.38 -8.99
CA ASN A 68 -21.29 -1.53 -9.07
C ASN A 68 -20.56 -2.85 -9.36
N SER A 69 -19.42 -2.79 -10.08
CA SER A 69 -18.65 -3.98 -10.44
C SER A 69 -17.96 -4.66 -9.25
N ILE A 70 -17.74 -3.93 -8.16
CA ILE A 70 -17.01 -4.38 -6.97
C ILE A 70 -17.86 -4.48 -5.71
N GLU A 71 -19.14 -4.09 -5.74
CA GLU A 71 -19.99 -4.08 -4.54
C GLU A 71 -20.09 -5.45 -3.85
N TRP A 72 -20.11 -6.53 -4.62
CA TRP A 72 -20.19 -7.91 -4.11
C TRP A 72 -18.95 -8.31 -3.28
N ILE A 73 -17.82 -7.62 -3.43
CA ILE A 73 -16.55 -7.96 -2.76
C ILE A 73 -16.63 -7.69 -1.26
N PHE A 74 -17.22 -6.56 -0.84
CA PHE A 74 -17.27 -6.17 0.57
C PHE A 74 -18.10 -7.11 1.44
N PRO A 75 -19.31 -7.56 1.02
CA PRO A 75 -20.04 -8.62 1.70
C PRO A 75 -19.23 -9.92 1.81
N VAL A 76 -18.51 -10.30 0.75
CA VAL A 76 -17.67 -11.51 0.78
C VAL A 76 -16.50 -11.35 1.74
N LEU A 77 -15.81 -10.21 1.74
CA LEU A 77 -14.74 -9.92 2.70
C LEU A 77 -15.26 -9.98 4.13
N LYS A 78 -16.38 -9.31 4.44
CA LYS A 78 -16.98 -9.29 5.78
C LYS A 78 -17.46 -10.67 6.24
N LYS A 79 -18.10 -11.44 5.35
CA LYS A 79 -18.68 -12.76 5.67
C LYS A 79 -17.63 -13.87 5.73
N ARG A 80 -16.74 -13.94 4.74
CA ARG A 80 -15.80 -15.06 4.60
C ARG A 80 -14.55 -14.91 5.44
N SER A 81 -14.13 -13.68 5.80
CA SER A 81 -12.92 -13.48 6.61
C SER A 81 -12.98 -14.15 7.99
N GLY A 82 -14.18 -14.45 8.50
CA GLY A 82 -14.36 -15.17 9.76
C GLY A 82 -14.27 -16.70 9.65
N SER A 83 -14.19 -17.26 8.44
CA SER A 83 -14.16 -18.71 8.24
C SER A 83 -12.74 -19.28 8.32
N TYR A 84 -12.59 -20.48 8.89
CA TYR A 84 -11.30 -21.17 8.97
C TYR A 84 -10.69 -21.45 7.59
N LEU A 85 -11.52 -21.80 6.61
CA LEU A 85 -11.04 -22.04 5.24
C LEU A 85 -10.42 -20.78 4.64
N TRP A 86 -11.06 -19.63 4.80
CA TRP A 86 -10.53 -18.36 4.33
C TRP A 86 -9.24 -17.97 5.07
N TYR A 87 -9.20 -18.18 6.39
CA TYR A 87 -8.01 -17.94 7.20
C TYR A 87 -6.80 -18.70 6.63
N TRP A 88 -6.94 -20.01 6.41
CA TRP A 88 -5.86 -20.85 5.88
C TRP A 88 -5.50 -20.49 4.43
N ALA A 89 -6.50 -20.34 3.55
CA ALA A 89 -6.27 -19.97 2.16
C ALA A 89 -5.52 -18.63 2.06
N SER A 90 -5.96 -17.62 2.81
CA SER A 90 -5.31 -16.30 2.84
C SER A 90 -3.90 -16.38 3.43
N THR A 91 -3.70 -17.16 4.51
CA THR A 91 -2.36 -17.39 5.08
C THR A 91 -1.40 -17.97 4.04
N ILE A 92 -1.85 -19.00 3.31
CA ILE A 92 -1.05 -19.64 2.26
C ILE A 92 -0.77 -18.67 1.12
N THR A 93 -1.77 -17.94 0.63
CA THR A 93 -1.60 -16.96 -0.45
C THR A 93 -0.58 -15.89 -0.07
N VAL A 94 -0.73 -15.26 1.10
CA VAL A 94 0.18 -14.20 1.57
C VAL A 94 1.59 -14.75 1.81
N ALA A 95 1.72 -15.92 2.45
CA ALA A 95 3.02 -16.52 2.69
C ALA A 95 3.74 -16.90 1.38
N ALA A 96 3.03 -17.53 0.43
CA ALA A 96 3.59 -17.94 -0.84
C ALA A 96 4.05 -16.74 -1.67
N VAL A 97 3.18 -15.75 -1.86
CA VAL A 97 3.53 -14.51 -2.60
C VAL A 97 4.69 -13.80 -1.92
N GLY A 98 4.70 -13.72 -0.59
CA GLY A 98 5.79 -13.08 0.15
C GLY A 98 7.13 -13.75 0.05
N ILE A 99 7.15 -15.08 0.15
CA ILE A 99 8.39 -15.86 0.01
C ILE A 99 8.91 -15.75 -1.41
N LEU A 100 8.04 -15.85 -2.42
CA LEU A 100 8.41 -15.72 -3.83
C LEU A 100 8.94 -14.32 -4.15
N SER A 101 8.25 -13.26 -3.71
CA SER A 101 8.69 -11.88 -3.94
C SER A 101 9.98 -11.54 -3.20
N LYS A 102 10.15 -12.04 -1.97
CA LYS A 102 11.41 -11.93 -1.25
C LYS A 102 12.54 -12.62 -2.01
N TRP A 103 12.34 -13.87 -2.43
CA TRP A 103 13.34 -14.63 -3.18
C TRP A 103 13.72 -13.89 -4.47
N PHE A 104 12.72 -13.47 -5.24
CA PHE A 104 12.93 -12.72 -6.47
C PHE A 104 13.74 -11.44 -6.22
N LEU A 105 13.38 -10.62 -5.23
CA LEU A 105 14.10 -9.38 -4.91
C LEU A 105 15.54 -9.62 -4.46
N ILE A 106 15.76 -10.59 -3.58
CA ILE A 106 17.09 -10.86 -3.04
C ILE A 106 18.00 -11.46 -4.11
N CYS A 107 17.47 -12.32 -4.98
CA CYS A 107 18.27 -12.99 -6.02
C CYS A 107 18.56 -12.09 -7.22
N THR A 108 17.65 -11.19 -7.59
CA THR A 108 17.77 -10.40 -8.83
C THR A 108 18.19 -8.96 -8.61
N ASN A 109 18.19 -8.46 -7.37
CA ASN A 109 18.46 -7.06 -7.07
C ASN A 109 19.39 -6.84 -5.87
N LYS A 110 20.00 -5.65 -5.81
CA LYS A 110 20.66 -5.15 -4.60
C LYS A 110 19.67 -4.36 -3.77
N VAL A 111 19.24 -4.95 -2.66
CA VAL A 111 18.26 -4.36 -1.75
C VAL A 111 18.96 -3.72 -0.55
N HIS A 112 18.90 -2.40 -0.46
CA HIS A 112 19.34 -1.62 0.69
C HIS A 112 18.15 -1.34 1.60
N ARG A 113 18.31 -1.61 2.90
CA ARG A 113 17.25 -1.45 3.91
C ARG A 113 17.79 -0.55 5.02
N HIS A 114 17.14 0.58 5.26
CA HIS A 114 17.46 1.51 6.33
C HIS A 114 16.35 1.49 7.37
N ASN A 115 16.75 1.44 8.65
CA ASN A 115 15.84 1.40 9.79
C ASN A 115 14.80 0.27 9.72
N ALA A 116 15.15 -0.88 9.11
CA ALA A 116 14.24 -2.03 9.01
C ALA A 116 13.80 -2.55 10.39
N HIS A 117 14.60 -2.31 11.43
CA HIS A 117 14.26 -2.63 12.82
C HIS A 117 12.94 -1.97 13.25
N ILE A 118 12.62 -0.76 12.78
CA ILE A 118 11.37 -0.06 13.13
C ILE A 118 10.14 -0.87 12.70
N LEU A 119 10.12 -1.35 11.46
CA LEU A 119 9.01 -2.17 10.98
C LEU A 119 9.00 -3.53 11.66
N GLN A 120 10.17 -4.10 11.94
CA GLN A 120 10.29 -5.36 12.67
C GLN A 120 9.74 -5.25 14.10
N ASP A 121 10.06 -4.18 14.81
CA ASP A 121 9.59 -3.92 16.17
C ASP A 121 8.10 -3.59 16.20
N ALA A 122 7.61 -2.79 15.24
CA ALA A 122 6.19 -2.54 15.05
C ALA A 122 5.42 -3.82 14.68
N PHE A 123 6.07 -4.77 13.98
CA PHE A 123 5.47 -6.06 13.71
C PHE A 123 5.53 -6.98 14.93
N ASP A 124 6.64 -7.10 15.64
CA ASP A 124 6.83 -8.11 16.69
C ASP A 124 6.26 -7.63 18.06
N ASN A 125 6.50 -6.37 18.43
CA ASN A 125 6.29 -5.84 19.80
C ASN A 125 5.06 -4.93 19.96
N ARG A 126 4.38 -4.55 18.87
CA ARG A 126 3.18 -3.71 18.93
C ARG A 126 2.05 -4.40 19.73
N PRO A 127 1.42 -3.71 20.70
CA PRO A 127 0.27 -4.24 21.43
C PRO A 127 -0.89 -4.60 20.49
N PRO A 128 -1.73 -5.61 20.82
CA PRO A 128 -2.83 -6.04 19.96
C PRO A 128 -3.82 -4.95 19.58
N ASP A 129 -4.10 -4.00 20.49
CA ASP A 129 -5.09 -2.94 20.28
C ASP A 129 -4.50 -1.66 19.66
N THR A 130 -3.21 -1.65 19.32
CA THR A 130 -2.55 -0.49 18.71
C THR A 130 -2.51 -0.66 17.19
N PRO A 131 -3.17 0.17 16.37
CA PRO A 131 -3.12 0.06 14.91
C PRO A 131 -1.74 0.35 14.32
N LEU A 132 -1.48 -0.17 13.13
CA LEU A 132 -0.29 0.12 12.34
C LEU A 132 -0.72 0.62 10.97
N ILE A 133 -0.26 1.81 10.60
CA ILE A 133 -0.42 2.35 9.26
C ILE A 133 0.98 2.48 8.66
N THR A 134 1.21 1.88 7.50
CA THR A 134 2.41 2.22 6.70
C THR A 134 2.00 2.90 5.41
N VAL A 135 2.83 3.83 4.93
CA VAL A 135 2.52 4.67 3.76
C VAL A 135 3.75 4.76 2.90
N SER A 136 3.70 4.36 1.63
CA SER A 136 4.85 4.48 0.73
C SER A 136 4.43 5.10 -0.60
N ASN A 137 5.41 5.65 -1.30
CA ASN A 137 5.29 5.92 -2.72
C ASN A 137 5.04 4.62 -3.50
N HIS A 138 4.54 4.76 -4.73
CA HIS A 138 4.14 3.66 -5.58
C HIS A 138 4.80 3.76 -6.96
N HIS A 139 5.79 2.91 -7.21
CA HIS A 139 6.50 2.80 -8.49
C HIS A 139 6.13 1.55 -9.30
N SER A 140 5.47 0.56 -8.71
CA SER A 140 5.00 -0.61 -9.46
C SER A 140 3.95 -1.44 -8.71
N CYS A 141 3.21 -2.28 -9.43
CA CYS A 141 2.35 -3.29 -8.81
C CYS A 141 3.13 -4.28 -7.92
N PHE A 142 4.44 -4.41 -8.11
CA PHE A 142 5.29 -5.29 -7.29
C PHE A 142 5.62 -4.66 -5.93
N ASP A 143 5.30 -3.39 -5.69
CA ASP A 143 5.65 -2.70 -4.45
C ASP A 143 5.01 -3.34 -3.22
N ASP A 144 3.78 -3.82 -3.36
CA ASP A 144 3.04 -4.43 -2.27
C ASP A 144 3.69 -5.74 -1.81
N PRO A 145 3.89 -6.76 -2.67
CA PRO A 145 4.58 -7.97 -2.24
C PRO A 145 6.10 -7.77 -2.06
N GLY A 146 6.68 -6.75 -2.70
CA GLY A 146 8.10 -6.39 -2.58
C GLY A 146 8.45 -5.83 -1.19
N LEU A 147 7.56 -5.06 -0.58
CA LEU A 147 7.71 -4.56 0.80
C LEU A 147 7.99 -5.70 1.79
N TRP A 148 7.46 -6.89 1.54
CA TRP A 148 7.52 -8.02 2.45
C TRP A 148 8.92 -8.64 2.57
N VAL A 149 9.88 -8.25 1.73
CA VAL A 149 11.32 -8.57 1.90
C VAL A 149 11.86 -8.07 3.25
N LEU A 150 11.22 -7.06 3.85
CA LEU A 150 11.57 -6.55 5.17
C LEU A 150 11.15 -7.48 6.30
N LEU A 151 10.15 -8.34 6.08
CA LEU A 151 9.56 -9.21 7.11
C LEU A 151 10.34 -10.53 7.21
N LYS A 152 10.30 -11.21 8.36
CA LYS A 152 10.80 -12.58 8.56
C LYS A 152 9.78 -13.58 8.00
N ASN A 153 10.19 -14.78 7.61
CA ASN A 153 9.26 -15.77 7.02
C ASN A 153 8.13 -16.15 8.00
N ARG A 154 8.42 -16.23 9.30
CA ARG A 154 7.40 -16.41 10.36
C ARG A 154 6.34 -15.31 10.35
N GLN A 155 6.74 -14.06 10.07
CA GLN A 155 5.84 -12.92 10.03
C GLN A 155 4.90 -12.98 8.82
N LEU A 156 5.39 -13.47 7.67
CA LEU A 156 4.56 -13.71 6.47
C LEU A 156 3.44 -14.73 6.72
N CYS A 157 3.71 -15.73 7.57
CA CYS A 157 2.71 -16.73 7.95
C CYS A 157 1.78 -16.26 9.09
N SER A 158 1.95 -15.05 9.62
CA SER A 158 1.13 -14.52 10.71
C SER A 158 -0.10 -13.80 10.16
N HIS A 159 -1.14 -14.57 9.84
CA HIS A 159 -2.36 -14.03 9.23
C HIS A 159 -2.97 -12.87 10.04
N SER A 160 -3.08 -12.96 11.36
CA SER A 160 -3.69 -11.90 12.17
C SER A 160 -2.90 -10.58 12.17
N ARG A 161 -1.58 -10.63 11.95
CA ARG A 161 -0.71 -9.46 11.97
C ARG A 161 -0.39 -8.92 10.58
N MET A 162 -0.61 -9.72 9.53
CA MET A 162 -0.33 -9.31 8.16
C MET A 162 -1.27 -8.20 7.67
N ARG A 163 -0.64 -7.25 6.97
CA ARG A 163 -1.19 -6.06 6.33
C ARG A 163 -2.45 -6.29 5.50
N TRP A 164 -3.36 -5.33 5.56
CA TRP A 164 -4.36 -5.05 4.52
C TRP A 164 -3.87 -3.97 3.56
N SER A 165 -4.16 -4.13 2.27
CA SER A 165 -3.70 -3.28 1.17
C SER A 165 -4.81 -2.67 0.36
N MET A 166 -4.74 -1.36 0.15
CA MET A 166 -5.62 -0.69 -0.79
C MET A 166 -5.09 -0.85 -2.20
N ALA A 167 -5.85 -1.52 -3.06
CA ALA A 167 -5.46 -1.85 -4.42
C ALA A 167 -6.48 -1.32 -5.42
N ALA A 168 -6.02 -0.86 -6.58
CA ALA A 168 -6.87 -0.25 -7.59
C ALA A 168 -7.84 -1.28 -8.20
N HIS A 169 -9.13 -0.97 -8.19
CA HIS A 169 -10.18 -1.90 -8.63
C HIS A 169 -10.06 -2.28 -10.12
N ASP A 170 -9.72 -1.30 -10.95
CA ASP A 170 -9.53 -1.36 -12.40
C ASP A 170 -8.30 -2.20 -12.82
N ILE A 171 -7.41 -2.51 -11.88
CA ILE A 171 -6.21 -3.35 -12.13
C ILE A 171 -6.35 -4.71 -11.45
N CYS A 172 -6.64 -4.72 -10.15
CA CYS A 172 -6.62 -5.93 -9.33
C CYS A 172 -7.96 -6.69 -9.33
N PHE A 173 -9.08 -6.00 -9.58
CA PHE A 173 -10.44 -6.55 -9.40
C PHE A 173 -11.23 -6.59 -10.71
N THR A 174 -10.52 -6.82 -11.81
CA THR A 174 -11.08 -6.85 -13.18
C THR A 174 -11.87 -8.11 -13.50
N ARG A 175 -11.62 -9.21 -12.78
CA ARG A 175 -12.29 -10.51 -12.96
C ARG A 175 -12.56 -11.14 -11.60
N ALA A 176 -13.56 -12.03 -11.53
CA ALA A 176 -13.90 -12.73 -10.29
C ALA A 176 -12.72 -13.53 -9.71
N SER A 177 -11.97 -14.25 -10.55
CA SER A 177 -10.79 -15.02 -10.12
C SER A 177 -9.69 -14.13 -9.54
N HIS A 178 -9.37 -13.03 -10.23
CA HIS A 178 -8.42 -12.03 -9.74
C HIS A 178 -8.88 -11.44 -8.41
N SER A 179 -10.17 -11.08 -8.32
CA SER A 179 -10.76 -10.53 -7.10
C SER A 179 -10.58 -11.47 -5.92
N TYR A 180 -10.86 -12.77 -6.08
CA TYR A 180 -10.60 -13.75 -5.02
C TYR A 180 -9.13 -13.84 -4.62
N PHE A 181 -8.21 -13.86 -5.60
CA PHE A 181 -6.78 -13.88 -5.34
C PHE A 181 -6.33 -12.67 -4.51
N PHE A 182 -6.71 -11.46 -4.92
CA PHE A 182 -6.35 -10.23 -4.22
C PHE A 182 -7.03 -10.12 -2.85
N MET A 183 -8.29 -10.57 -2.71
CA MET A 183 -8.95 -10.66 -1.41
C MET A 183 -8.22 -11.63 -0.46
N LEU A 184 -7.77 -12.79 -0.94
CA LEU A 184 -6.95 -13.72 -0.16
C LEU A 184 -5.58 -13.13 0.17
N GLY A 185 -5.02 -12.32 -0.72
CA GLY A 185 -3.83 -11.50 -0.49
C GLY A 185 -4.04 -10.31 0.47
N LYS A 186 -5.24 -10.17 1.06
CA LYS A 186 -5.65 -9.06 1.94
C LYS A 186 -5.66 -7.70 1.26
N CYS A 187 -6.01 -7.66 -0.02
CA CYS A 187 -6.25 -6.41 -0.73
C CYS A 187 -7.75 -6.04 -0.69
N VAL A 188 -8.02 -4.75 -0.57
CA VAL A 188 -9.35 -4.14 -0.63
C VAL A 188 -9.42 -3.24 -1.89
N PRO A 189 -10.48 -3.35 -2.71
CA PRO A 189 -10.60 -2.57 -3.94
C PRO A 189 -10.86 -1.11 -3.63
N VAL A 190 -10.08 -0.21 -4.23
CA VAL A 190 -10.27 1.25 -4.19
C VAL A 190 -10.66 1.75 -5.57
N VAL A 191 -11.66 2.63 -5.59
CA VAL A 191 -12.08 3.38 -6.78
C VAL A 191 -11.37 4.72 -6.82
N ARG A 192 -10.59 4.95 -7.88
CA ARG A 192 -9.88 6.21 -8.10
C ARG A 192 -10.87 7.27 -8.56
N GLY A 193 -10.72 8.50 -8.09
CA GLY A 193 -11.65 9.58 -8.44
C GLY A 193 -12.96 9.60 -7.63
N ALA A 194 -13.34 8.50 -6.96
CA ALA A 194 -14.52 8.44 -6.08
C ALA A 194 -14.36 9.19 -4.73
N GLY A 195 -13.20 9.80 -4.49
CA GLY A 195 -12.89 10.51 -3.25
C GLY A 195 -12.61 9.58 -2.06
N ILE A 196 -12.58 10.15 -0.85
CA ILE A 196 -12.25 9.41 0.39
C ILE A 196 -13.46 8.68 1.00
N HIS A 197 -14.67 9.06 0.62
CA HIS A 197 -15.91 8.50 1.15
C HIS A 197 -16.33 7.26 0.37
N GLN A 198 -15.56 6.18 0.50
CA GLN A 198 -15.82 4.91 -0.16
C GLN A 198 -15.66 3.73 0.80
N GLU A 199 -16.32 2.61 0.47
CA GLU A 199 -16.38 1.43 1.34
C GLU A 199 -14.99 0.83 1.63
N ALA A 200 -14.04 1.01 0.72
CA ALA A 200 -12.64 0.62 0.92
C ALA A 200 -11.99 1.33 2.12
N VAL A 201 -12.25 2.63 2.26
CA VAL A 201 -11.73 3.45 3.36
C VAL A 201 -12.44 3.08 4.66
N ASN A 202 -13.76 2.88 4.64
CA ASN A 202 -14.51 2.39 5.79
C ASN A 202 -13.99 1.03 6.27
N PHE A 203 -13.71 0.13 5.33
CA PHE A 203 -13.11 -1.17 5.62
C PHE A 203 -11.72 -1.00 6.25
N ALA A 204 -10.84 -0.17 5.68
CA ALA A 204 -9.53 0.11 6.26
C ALA A 204 -9.63 0.68 7.69
N LEU A 205 -10.54 1.63 7.93
CA LEU A 205 -10.81 2.17 9.26
C LEU A 205 -11.28 1.09 10.24
N SER A 206 -12.16 0.18 9.80
CA SER A 206 -12.61 -0.94 10.64
C SER A 206 -11.49 -1.92 11.01
N LYS A 207 -10.47 -2.05 10.15
CA LYS A 207 -9.28 -2.86 10.44
C LYS A 207 -8.37 -2.16 11.44
N LEU A 208 -8.17 -0.86 11.27
CA LEU A 208 -7.39 -0.05 12.20
C LEU A 208 -8.04 0.02 13.59
N SER A 209 -9.37 0.14 13.68
CA SER A 209 -10.07 0.12 14.97
C SER A 209 -9.95 -1.20 15.73
N ARG A 210 -9.50 -2.27 15.07
CA ARG A 210 -9.21 -3.59 15.64
C ARG A 210 -7.72 -3.83 15.90
N GLY A 211 -6.89 -2.79 15.80
CA GLY A 211 -5.43 -2.89 15.94
C GLY A 211 -4.75 -3.64 14.80
N GLU A 212 -5.41 -3.84 13.65
CA GLU A 212 -4.76 -4.50 12.50
C GLU A 212 -3.79 -3.54 11.79
N TRP A 213 -3.04 -4.08 10.82
CA TRP A 213 -2.10 -3.32 10.00
C TRP A 213 -2.75 -2.98 8.65
N VAL A 214 -2.78 -1.70 8.28
CA VAL A 214 -3.15 -1.22 6.94
C VAL A 214 -1.97 -0.53 6.28
N HIS A 215 -1.81 -0.70 4.97
CA HIS A 215 -0.84 0.08 4.22
C HIS A 215 -1.41 0.70 2.94
N ILE A 216 -0.93 1.90 2.67
CA ILE A 216 -1.53 2.84 1.74
C ILE A 216 -0.46 3.34 0.77
N PHE A 217 -0.83 3.41 -0.50
CA PHE A 217 -0.11 4.13 -1.55
C PHE A 217 -0.89 5.42 -1.85
N PRO A 218 -0.56 6.56 -1.21
CA PRO A 218 -1.40 7.76 -1.21
C PRO A 218 -1.42 8.47 -2.57
N GLU A 219 -0.45 8.18 -3.43
CA GLU A 219 -0.35 8.71 -4.80
C GLU A 219 -1.55 8.27 -5.66
N GLY A 220 -2.21 7.16 -5.31
CA GLY A 220 -3.35 6.64 -6.05
C GLY A 220 -3.00 6.15 -7.46
N LYS A 221 -1.74 6.22 -7.89
CA LYS A 221 -1.22 5.77 -9.18
C LYS A 221 0.19 5.23 -9.05
N VAL A 222 0.67 4.56 -10.09
CA VAL A 222 2.07 4.17 -10.22
C VAL A 222 2.85 5.32 -10.87
N ASN A 223 3.96 5.74 -10.26
CA ASN A 223 4.87 6.73 -10.80
C ASN A 223 5.64 6.12 -11.98
N MET A 224 5.45 6.72 -13.16
CA MET A 224 6.11 6.30 -14.41
C MET A 224 7.37 7.12 -14.72
N ASP A 225 7.65 8.16 -13.93
CA ASP A 225 8.81 9.01 -14.13
C ASP A 225 10.09 8.24 -13.74
N GLN A 226 11.09 8.26 -14.62
CA GLN A 226 12.39 7.66 -14.36
C GLN A 226 13.16 8.55 -13.37
N THR A 227 13.31 8.08 -12.13
CA THR A 227 14.13 8.70 -11.07
C THR A 227 15.37 7.90 -10.78
#